data_AF-A0A351TFV2-F1
#
_entry.id   AF-A0A351TFV2-F1
#
_cell.length_a   1.000
_cell.length_b   1.000
_cell.length_c   1.000
_cell.angle_alpha   90.00
_cell.angle_beta   90.00
_cell.angle_gamma   90.00
#
_symmetry.space_group_name_H-M   'P 1'
#
loop_
_entity.id
_entity.type
_entity.pdbx_description
1 polymer ?
#
loop_
_entity_poly.entity_id
_entity_poly.type
_entity_poly.pdbx_seq_one_letter_code
_entity_poly.pdbx_strand_id
1 'polypeptide(L)'
;IDFKMTDIDGRWRHITIPVERFGEDTFTYGIGFDGSNYGYAPIEKSDMVFLPDPDTAYVDPFATVPTLTMCGNVCTIGKGENQPFDQYPKNVALSAVNYMKENGIADRMVIGPEFEFYLFDSARFEVTPRQCGYRIDTRQADWNHSLDTAGNNGYEVSHKGGYHIAAPQDVGYDLRSRMCMMMEDWGIRVKYHHHEVGGPGQMEIEVELDDMPAMADNTMIIKYIIKNLAAQEGKTATFLPKPIYQEAGSGMHVHMLLMKDGQPLFYDENGYSGLSQTAHYFMGGLLRHIASLCAFTNPSTNSFKRLVPGYEAPVTIGYATSNRS
;
A
#
# COMPACT_ATOMS: atom_id res chain seq x y z
N ILE A 1 0.73 24.58 -0.44
CA ILE A 1 1.18 23.52 0.49
C ILE A 1 0.04 22.56 0.67
N ASP A 2 0.26 21.28 0.38
CA ASP A 2 -0.75 20.23 0.43
C ASP A 2 -0.47 19.27 1.58
N PHE A 3 -1.49 18.97 2.36
CA PHE A 3 -1.40 18.07 3.50
C PHE A 3 -2.20 16.81 3.20
N LYS A 4 -1.54 15.65 3.22
CA LYS A 4 -2.17 14.35 2.94
C LYS A 4 -2.53 13.65 4.25
N MET A 5 -3.77 13.23 4.37
CA MET A 5 -4.27 12.47 5.51
C MET A 5 -4.98 11.21 5.03
N THR A 6 -4.85 10.13 5.79
CA THR A 6 -5.55 8.89 5.51
C THR A 6 -6.95 8.94 6.13
N ASP A 7 -7.98 8.50 5.42
CA ASP A 7 -9.33 8.26 5.98
C ASP A 7 -9.47 6.83 6.51
N ILE A 8 -10.60 6.52 7.16
CA ILE A 8 -10.83 5.19 7.74
C ILE A 8 -10.83 4.05 6.72
N ASP A 9 -11.11 4.35 5.45
CA ASP A 9 -11.09 3.38 4.34
C ASP A 9 -9.66 3.17 3.77
N GLY A 10 -8.65 3.84 4.34
CA GLY A 10 -7.26 3.74 3.90
C GLY A 10 -6.98 4.50 2.60
N ARG A 11 -7.72 5.58 2.33
CA ARG A 11 -7.50 6.47 1.17
C ARG A 11 -6.88 7.77 1.64
N TRP A 12 -5.99 8.32 0.81
CA TRP A 12 -5.57 9.69 0.99
C TRP A 12 -6.69 10.66 0.63
N ARG A 13 -6.89 11.61 1.54
CA ARG A 13 -7.56 12.89 1.35
C ARG A 13 -6.52 13.98 1.54
N HIS A 14 -6.89 15.22 1.22
CA HIS A 14 -5.96 16.32 1.36
C HIS A 14 -6.63 17.66 1.58
N ILE A 15 -5.87 18.58 2.16
CA ILE A 15 -6.21 19.99 2.34
C ILE A 15 -5.02 20.82 1.90
N THR A 16 -5.28 21.83 1.08
CA THR A 16 -4.24 22.71 0.54
C THR A 16 -4.37 24.12 1.12
N ILE A 17 -3.26 24.71 1.53
CA ILE A 17 -3.15 26.12 1.92
C ILE A 17 -2.21 26.87 0.98
N PRO A 18 -2.40 28.19 0.79
CA PRO A 18 -1.43 29.03 0.09
C PRO A 18 -0.14 29.17 0.92
N VAL A 19 1.00 29.35 0.26
CA VAL A 19 2.33 29.33 0.91
C VAL A 19 2.49 30.45 1.95
N GLU A 20 1.79 31.56 1.77
CA GLU A 20 1.77 32.72 2.66
C GLU A 20 1.19 32.39 4.05
N ARG A 21 0.48 31.26 4.19
CA ARG A 21 -0.05 30.78 5.47
C ARG A 21 0.80 29.66 6.09
N PHE A 22 1.89 29.27 5.45
CA PHE A 22 2.76 28.21 5.91
C PHE A 22 3.93 28.79 6.69
N GLY A 23 4.08 28.36 7.96
CA GLY A 23 5.13 28.83 8.85
C GLY A 23 5.25 27.97 10.10
N GLU A 24 6.03 28.42 11.08
CA GLU A 24 6.30 27.68 12.33
C GLU A 24 5.02 27.33 13.10
N ASP A 25 4.03 28.22 13.08
CA ASP A 25 2.70 28.01 13.67
C ASP A 25 2.00 26.78 13.08
N THR A 26 2.25 26.47 11.81
CA THR A 26 1.66 25.29 11.15
C THR A 26 2.16 23.98 11.76
N PHE A 27 3.42 23.93 12.20
CA PHE A 27 4.01 22.76 12.86
C PHE A 27 3.71 22.71 14.35
N THR A 28 3.46 23.87 14.96
CA THR A 28 3.16 23.97 16.40
C THR A 28 1.68 23.73 16.70
N TYR A 29 0.80 24.40 15.96
CA TYR A 29 -0.65 24.39 16.20
C TYR A 29 -1.42 23.50 15.22
N GLY A 30 -0.82 23.16 14.08
CA GLY A 30 -1.44 22.34 13.04
C GLY A 30 -2.48 23.07 12.19
N ILE A 31 -3.14 22.29 11.34
CA ILE A 31 -4.21 22.73 10.44
C ILE A 31 -5.52 22.08 10.87
N GLY A 32 -6.51 22.91 11.22
CA GLY A 32 -7.84 22.43 11.57
C GLY A 32 -8.57 21.82 10.37
N PHE A 33 -9.30 20.73 10.58
CA PHE A 33 -10.14 20.10 9.58
C PHE A 33 -11.37 19.39 10.18
N ASP A 34 -12.36 19.14 9.33
CA ASP A 34 -13.58 18.41 9.68
C ASP A 34 -13.36 16.89 9.56
N GLY A 35 -13.14 16.22 10.68
CA GLY A 35 -12.89 14.79 10.79
C GLY A 35 -14.11 13.90 10.50
N SER A 36 -15.32 14.46 10.41
CA SER A 36 -16.52 13.68 10.10
C SER A 36 -16.52 13.15 8.66
N ASN A 37 -15.89 13.89 7.75
CA ASN A 37 -15.70 13.47 6.35
C ASN A 37 -14.62 12.40 6.17
N TYR A 38 -13.92 12.02 7.24
CA TYR A 38 -12.85 11.02 7.26
C TYR A 38 -13.26 9.72 7.96
N GLY A 39 -14.45 9.70 8.56
CA GLY A 39 -14.93 8.59 9.39
C GLY A 39 -14.37 8.56 10.81
N TYR A 40 -13.75 9.65 11.28
CA TYR A 40 -13.09 9.71 12.59
C TYR A 40 -13.88 10.38 13.69
N ALA A 41 -14.87 11.21 13.34
CA ALA A 41 -15.63 11.98 14.31
C ALA A 41 -17.09 12.10 13.91
N PRO A 42 -18.03 12.21 14.87
CA PRO A 42 -19.41 12.54 14.55
C PRO A 42 -19.55 14.03 14.19
N ILE A 43 -20.62 14.40 13.49
CA ILE A 43 -20.84 15.76 12.97
C ILE A 43 -20.85 16.80 14.11
N GLU A 44 -21.43 16.46 15.26
CA GLU A 44 -21.54 17.34 16.42
C GLU A 44 -20.21 17.58 17.16
N LYS A 45 -19.14 16.83 16.83
CA LYS A 45 -17.83 16.96 17.45
C LYS A 45 -16.72 16.65 16.44
N SER A 46 -16.76 17.31 15.29
CA SER A 46 -15.94 16.92 14.14
C SER A 46 -14.60 17.63 14.01
N ASP A 47 -14.38 18.73 14.73
CA ASP A 47 -13.14 19.49 14.64
C ASP A 47 -11.93 18.68 15.11
N MET A 48 -10.97 18.50 14.20
CA MET A 48 -9.70 17.83 14.42
C MET A 48 -8.54 18.68 13.91
N VAL A 49 -7.31 18.30 14.25
CA VAL A 49 -6.10 19.01 13.82
C VAL A 49 -5.16 18.05 13.12
N PHE A 50 -4.61 18.48 11.99
CA PHE A 50 -3.52 17.81 11.33
C PHE A 50 -2.19 18.49 11.69
N LEU A 51 -1.23 17.72 12.19
CA LEU A 51 0.13 18.17 12.45
C LEU A 51 1.06 17.62 11.35
N PRO A 52 1.60 18.49 10.47
CA PRO A 52 2.48 18.06 9.39
C PRO A 52 3.79 17.48 9.90
N ASP A 53 4.30 16.49 9.18
CA ASP A 53 5.60 15.89 9.40
C ASP A 53 6.58 16.41 8.32
N PRO A 54 7.53 17.30 8.67
CA PRO A 54 8.43 17.90 7.69
C PRO A 54 9.36 16.89 7.01
N ASP A 55 9.63 15.74 7.63
CA ASP A 55 10.50 14.71 7.06
C ASP A 55 9.84 14.01 5.87
N THR A 56 8.52 14.17 5.70
CA THR A 56 7.74 13.61 4.59
C THR A 56 7.52 14.61 3.45
N ALA A 57 8.13 15.79 3.52
CA ALA A 57 7.88 16.87 2.56
C ALA A 57 8.49 16.58 1.18
N TYR A 58 7.68 16.69 0.12
CA TYR A 58 8.13 16.51 -1.26
C TYR A 58 7.43 17.49 -2.22
N VAL A 59 8.12 17.92 -3.29
CA VAL A 59 7.49 18.76 -4.34
C VAL A 59 6.69 17.86 -5.27
N ASP A 60 5.36 17.95 -5.21
CA ASP A 60 4.45 17.10 -5.97
C ASP A 60 4.67 17.25 -7.50
N PRO A 61 5.14 16.19 -8.19
CA PRO A 61 5.47 16.22 -9.62
C PRO A 61 4.22 16.11 -10.51
N PHE A 62 3.06 15.81 -9.93
CA PHE A 62 1.80 15.66 -10.65
C PHE A 62 0.97 16.95 -10.63
N ALA A 63 1.28 17.89 -9.74
CA ALA A 63 0.62 19.18 -9.65
C ALA A 63 1.16 20.17 -10.68
N THR A 64 0.27 20.76 -11.50
CA THR A 64 0.65 21.81 -12.46
C THR A 64 1.17 23.08 -11.78
N VAL A 65 0.59 23.45 -10.64
CA VAL A 65 1.10 24.53 -9.79
C VAL A 65 2.10 23.93 -8.81
N PRO A 66 3.35 24.44 -8.73
CA PRO A 66 4.34 23.92 -7.79
C PRO A 66 3.76 23.80 -6.37
N THR A 67 3.70 22.58 -5.87
CA THR A 67 3.01 22.25 -4.63
C THR A 67 3.92 21.38 -3.78
N LEU A 68 4.24 21.84 -2.56
CA LEU A 68 4.88 21.00 -1.55
C LEU A 68 3.81 20.17 -0.86
N THR A 69 3.93 18.84 -0.89
CA THR A 69 3.04 17.87 -0.22
C THR A 69 3.72 17.30 1.02
N MET A 70 2.95 17.06 2.10
CA MET A 70 3.42 16.47 3.35
C MET A 70 2.39 15.48 3.92
N CYS A 71 2.88 14.38 4.50
CA CYS A 71 2.14 13.55 5.42
C CYS A 71 2.26 14.12 6.85
N GLY A 72 1.63 13.45 7.81
CA GLY A 72 1.58 13.96 9.18
C GLY A 72 0.64 13.16 10.08
N ASN A 73 0.48 13.65 11.29
CA ASN A 73 -0.33 13.03 12.33
C ASN A 73 -1.66 13.75 12.49
N VAL A 74 -2.68 13.04 12.95
CA VAL A 74 -3.98 13.62 13.31
C VAL A 74 -4.11 13.71 14.82
N CYS A 75 -4.66 14.81 15.29
CA CYS A 75 -4.86 15.10 16.70
C CYS A 75 -6.31 15.51 16.98
N THR A 76 -6.73 15.29 18.22
CA THR A 76 -7.91 15.92 18.80
C THR A 76 -7.51 17.22 19.51
N ILE A 77 -8.45 18.16 19.59
CA ILE A 77 -8.24 19.44 20.27
C ILE A 77 -8.34 19.20 21.80
N GLY A 78 -7.23 19.33 22.50
CA GLY A 78 -7.18 19.21 23.96
C GLY A 78 -7.30 20.56 24.68
N LYS A 79 -7.40 20.52 26.01
CA LYS A 79 -7.38 21.72 26.86
C LYS A 79 -5.94 22.21 27.03
N GLY A 80 -5.47 23.02 26.08
CA GLY A 80 -4.15 23.66 26.11
C GLY A 80 -3.22 23.17 25.01
N GLU A 81 -3.18 21.86 24.76
CA GLU A 81 -2.39 21.25 23.69
C GLU A 81 -3.19 20.22 22.90
N ASN A 82 -2.78 19.98 21.66
CA ASN A 82 -3.34 18.95 20.79
C ASN A 82 -2.91 17.56 21.29
N GLN A 83 -3.82 16.58 21.25
CA GLN A 83 -3.55 15.22 21.69
C GLN A 83 -3.61 14.26 20.50
N PRO A 84 -2.64 13.35 20.30
CA PRO A 84 -2.68 12.36 19.22
C PRO A 84 -4.01 11.61 19.19
N PHE A 85 -4.63 11.54 18.01
CA PHE A 85 -5.86 10.78 17.83
C PHE A 85 -5.52 9.29 17.72
N ASP A 86 -5.98 8.50 18.69
CA ASP A 86 -5.61 7.10 18.88
C ASP A 86 -6.14 6.13 17.80
N GLN A 87 -7.04 6.58 16.94
CA GLN A 87 -7.57 5.78 15.82
C GLN A 87 -6.99 6.19 14.47
N TYR A 88 -6.12 7.21 14.40
CA TYR A 88 -5.46 7.57 13.15
C TYR A 88 -4.38 6.53 12.79
N PRO A 89 -4.35 5.96 11.56
CA PRO A 89 -3.46 4.84 11.22
C PRO A 89 -1.98 5.06 11.54
N LYS A 90 -1.42 6.25 11.24
CA LYS A 90 -0.02 6.56 11.57
C LYS A 90 0.21 6.61 13.09
N ASN A 91 -0.72 7.19 13.85
CA ASN A 91 -0.64 7.24 15.31
C ASN A 91 -0.76 5.84 15.93
N VAL A 92 -1.58 4.96 15.36
CA VAL A 92 -1.70 3.56 15.77
C VAL A 92 -0.37 2.83 15.55
N ALA A 93 0.28 3.01 14.38
CA ALA A 93 1.59 2.44 14.10
C ALA A 93 2.67 2.93 15.09
N LEU A 94 2.71 4.24 15.35
CA LEU A 94 3.62 4.84 16.34
C LEU A 94 3.36 4.29 17.75
N SER A 95 2.09 4.20 18.16
CA SER A 95 1.70 3.66 19.46
C SER A 95 2.06 2.19 19.60
N ALA A 96 1.89 1.38 18.55
CA ALA A 96 2.27 -0.03 18.55
C ALA A 96 3.79 -0.23 18.71
N VAL A 97 4.60 0.56 18.01
CA VAL A 97 6.06 0.53 18.14
C VAL A 97 6.49 0.98 19.54
N ASN A 98 5.88 2.03 20.08
CA ASN A 98 6.18 2.51 21.44
C ASN A 98 5.79 1.48 22.50
N TYR A 99 4.63 0.85 22.37
CA TYR A 99 4.20 -0.24 23.25
C TYR A 99 5.21 -1.39 23.25
N MET A 100 5.70 -1.80 22.07
CA MET A 100 6.74 -2.83 21.95
C MET A 100 8.05 -2.44 22.66
N LYS A 101 8.48 -1.17 22.51
CA LYS A 101 9.67 -0.60 23.16
C LYS A 101 9.53 -0.56 24.69
N GLU A 102 8.41 -0.06 25.19
CA GLU A 102 8.13 0.08 26.63
C GLU A 102 8.09 -1.29 27.33
N ASN A 103 7.65 -2.33 26.63
CA ASN A 103 7.69 -3.71 27.12
C ASN A 103 9.08 -4.37 26.99
N GLY A 104 10.09 -3.65 26.48
CA GLY A 104 11.46 -4.13 26.34
C GLY A 104 11.63 -5.27 25.33
N ILE A 105 10.68 -5.45 24.40
CA ILE A 105 10.70 -6.55 23.42
C ILE A 105 11.72 -6.25 22.31
N ALA A 106 11.62 -5.07 21.69
CA ALA A 106 12.49 -4.63 20.61
C ALA A 106 12.45 -3.09 20.49
N ASP A 107 13.46 -2.52 19.82
CA ASP A 107 13.56 -1.08 19.60
C ASP A 107 12.94 -0.64 18.29
N ARG A 108 12.91 -1.52 17.28
CA ARG A 108 12.39 -1.21 15.95
C ARG A 108 11.64 -2.40 15.39
N MET A 109 10.54 -2.11 14.69
CA MET A 109 9.86 -3.05 13.81
C MET A 109 10.13 -2.59 12.40
N VAL A 110 10.88 -3.40 11.66
CA VAL A 110 11.26 -3.14 10.28
C VAL A 110 10.39 -4.00 9.39
N ILE A 111 9.80 -3.42 8.35
CA ILE A 111 8.90 -4.12 7.43
C ILE A 111 9.22 -3.84 5.97
N GLY A 112 8.87 -4.78 5.10
CA GLY A 112 9.02 -4.70 3.65
C GLY A 112 7.76 -5.22 2.97
N PRO A 113 6.81 -4.34 2.61
CA PRO A 113 5.66 -4.72 1.81
C PRO A 113 6.05 -4.88 0.33
N GLU A 114 5.57 -5.95 -0.29
CA GLU A 114 5.59 -6.18 -1.74
C GLU A 114 4.29 -5.65 -2.35
N PHE A 115 4.36 -4.86 -3.41
CA PHE A 115 3.19 -4.19 -3.98
C PHE A 115 2.80 -4.78 -5.33
N GLU A 116 1.91 -5.77 -5.29
CA GLU A 116 1.26 -6.26 -6.49
C GLU A 116 0.09 -5.34 -6.90
N PHE A 117 -0.07 -5.09 -8.20
CA PHE A 117 -1.16 -4.30 -8.76
C PHE A 117 -1.44 -4.68 -10.21
N TYR A 118 -2.58 -4.24 -10.73
CA TYR A 118 -2.93 -4.40 -12.14
C TYR A 118 -2.93 -3.06 -12.88
N LEU A 119 -2.47 -3.08 -14.13
CA LEU A 119 -2.56 -1.96 -15.06
C LEU A 119 -3.57 -2.25 -16.19
N PHE A 120 -4.65 -1.48 -16.20
CA PHE A 120 -5.70 -1.58 -17.21
C PHE A 120 -5.70 -0.37 -18.14
N ASP A 121 -5.98 -0.60 -19.42
CA ASP A 121 -6.25 0.46 -20.38
C ASP A 121 -7.68 0.99 -20.23
N SER A 122 -8.61 0.16 -19.72
CA SER A 122 -9.94 0.63 -19.35
C SER A 122 -10.53 -0.14 -18.17
N ALA A 123 -11.32 0.57 -17.37
CA ALA A 123 -12.14 -0.02 -16.30
C ALA A 123 -13.50 0.69 -16.28
N ARG A 124 -14.58 -0.09 -16.39
CA ARG A 124 -15.97 0.38 -16.42
C ARG A 124 -16.79 -0.45 -15.45
N PHE A 125 -17.66 0.19 -14.67
CA PHE A 125 -18.54 -0.52 -13.74
C PHE A 125 -19.88 0.21 -13.63
N GLU A 126 -20.95 -0.55 -13.40
CA GLU A 126 -22.31 -0.06 -13.22
C GLU A 126 -22.97 -0.81 -12.08
N VAL A 127 -23.65 -0.07 -11.20
CA VAL A 127 -24.53 -0.63 -10.16
C VAL A 127 -25.82 0.17 -10.18
N THR A 128 -26.85 -0.38 -10.82
CA THR A 128 -28.20 0.20 -10.90
C THR A 128 -29.25 -0.87 -10.58
N PRO A 129 -30.51 -0.51 -10.25
CA PRO A 129 -31.55 -1.50 -9.98
C PRO A 129 -31.82 -2.49 -11.12
N ARG A 130 -31.48 -2.12 -12.36
CA ARG A 130 -31.68 -2.96 -13.56
C ARG A 130 -30.43 -3.73 -14.00
N GLN A 131 -29.23 -3.33 -13.55
CA GLN A 131 -27.97 -3.86 -14.05
C GLN A 131 -26.86 -3.70 -13.02
N CYS A 132 -26.06 -4.74 -12.84
CA CYS A 132 -24.83 -4.70 -12.06
C CYS A 132 -23.72 -5.42 -12.84
N GLY A 133 -22.55 -4.81 -12.95
CA GLY A 133 -21.42 -5.44 -13.61
C GLY A 133 -20.21 -4.53 -13.75
N TYR A 134 -19.11 -5.12 -14.21
CA TYR A 134 -17.89 -4.40 -14.57
C TYR A 134 -17.26 -5.01 -15.82
N ARG A 135 -16.46 -4.21 -16.51
CA ARG A 135 -15.61 -4.63 -17.63
C ARG A 135 -14.28 -3.92 -17.48
N ILE A 136 -13.22 -4.70 -17.52
CA ILE A 136 -11.83 -4.25 -17.50
C ILE A 136 -11.15 -4.77 -18.75
N ASP A 137 -10.16 -4.04 -19.24
CA ASP A 137 -9.43 -4.42 -20.44
C ASP A 137 -8.01 -3.85 -20.41
N THR A 138 -7.09 -4.58 -21.04
CA THR A 138 -5.70 -4.16 -21.24
C THR A 138 -5.18 -4.85 -22.50
N ARG A 139 -4.35 -4.16 -23.29
CA ARG A 139 -3.81 -4.66 -24.56
C ARG A 139 -3.25 -6.07 -24.43
N GLN A 140 -2.50 -6.35 -23.36
CA GLN A 140 -1.80 -7.62 -23.16
C GLN A 140 -2.68 -8.79 -22.71
N ALA A 141 -3.98 -8.59 -22.50
CA ALA A 141 -4.87 -9.65 -22.04
C ALA A 141 -5.09 -10.73 -23.10
N ASP A 142 -5.13 -11.99 -22.67
CA ASP A 142 -5.28 -13.15 -23.56
C ASP A 142 -6.60 -13.16 -24.36
N TRP A 143 -7.67 -12.63 -23.79
CA TRP A 143 -8.96 -12.49 -24.47
C TRP A 143 -8.92 -11.56 -25.69
N ASN A 144 -7.83 -10.80 -25.89
CA ASN A 144 -7.65 -9.91 -27.03
C ASN A 144 -6.93 -10.56 -28.23
N HIS A 145 -6.43 -11.80 -28.12
CA HIS A 145 -5.66 -12.49 -29.19
C HIS A 145 -6.32 -12.48 -30.58
N SER A 146 -7.65 -12.56 -30.61
CA SER A 146 -8.41 -12.70 -31.86
C SER A 146 -8.98 -11.39 -32.40
N LEU A 147 -8.75 -10.27 -31.71
CA LEU A 147 -9.32 -8.99 -32.11
C LEU A 147 -8.58 -8.41 -33.31
N ASP A 148 -9.31 -8.14 -34.39
CA ASP A 148 -8.79 -7.42 -35.56
C ASP A 148 -8.73 -5.92 -35.25
N THR A 149 -7.68 -5.51 -34.53
CA THR A 149 -7.40 -4.12 -34.16
C THR A 149 -5.96 -3.76 -34.49
N ALA A 150 -5.69 -2.48 -34.77
CA ALA A 150 -4.34 -2.02 -35.07
C ALA A 150 -3.31 -2.27 -33.95
N GLY A 151 -3.77 -2.55 -32.72
CA GLY A 151 -2.91 -2.85 -31.57
C GLY A 151 -2.63 -4.35 -31.34
N ASN A 152 -3.30 -5.25 -32.07
CA ASN A 152 -3.05 -6.68 -31.97
C ASN A 152 -1.80 -7.05 -32.78
N ASN A 153 -0.74 -7.39 -32.06
CA ASN A 153 0.57 -7.73 -32.62
C ASN A 153 1.04 -9.16 -32.25
N GLY A 154 0.17 -9.95 -31.62
CA GLY A 154 0.44 -11.33 -31.20
C GLY A 154 1.30 -11.47 -29.96
N TYR A 155 1.57 -10.39 -29.22
CA TYR A 155 2.35 -10.38 -27.97
C TYR A 155 1.50 -10.12 -26.73
N GLU A 156 0.27 -10.62 -26.73
CA GLU A 156 -0.51 -10.78 -25.52
C GLU A 156 0.06 -11.90 -24.63
N VAL A 157 -0.36 -11.92 -23.38
CA VAL A 157 0.19 -12.78 -22.34
C VAL A 157 -0.87 -13.80 -21.95
N SER A 158 -0.51 -15.08 -22.07
CA SER A 158 -1.42 -16.17 -21.73
C SER A 158 -1.79 -16.18 -20.26
N HIS A 159 -2.91 -16.82 -19.95
CA HIS A 159 -3.37 -17.08 -18.59
C HIS A 159 -2.24 -17.57 -17.66
N LYS A 160 -2.01 -16.88 -16.53
CA LYS A 160 -0.89 -17.14 -15.58
C LYS A 160 0.52 -17.13 -16.18
N GLY A 161 0.68 -16.61 -17.39
CA GLY A 161 1.94 -16.61 -18.15
C GLY A 161 2.77 -15.35 -17.98
N GLY A 162 2.40 -14.44 -17.07
CA GLY A 162 3.04 -13.13 -16.94
C GLY A 162 4.32 -13.10 -16.11
N TYR A 163 4.63 -14.15 -15.36
CA TYR A 163 5.74 -14.10 -14.41
C TYR A 163 7.09 -13.88 -15.11
N HIS A 164 7.71 -12.72 -14.85
CA HIS A 164 9.04 -12.35 -15.37
C HIS A 164 9.15 -12.38 -16.91
N ILE A 165 8.05 -12.13 -17.62
CA ILE A 165 8.10 -11.99 -19.07
C ILE A 165 8.95 -10.78 -19.49
N ALA A 166 9.53 -10.85 -20.68
CA ALA A 166 10.33 -9.77 -21.26
C ALA A 166 9.57 -9.07 -22.39
N ALA A 167 10.13 -7.94 -22.85
CA ALA A 167 9.71 -7.32 -24.10
C ALA A 167 9.83 -8.33 -25.26
N PRO A 168 8.90 -8.35 -26.22
CA PRO A 168 7.82 -7.38 -26.44
C PRO A 168 6.48 -7.69 -25.73
N GLN A 169 6.37 -8.79 -24.97
CA GLN A 169 5.14 -9.12 -24.24
C GLN A 169 4.92 -8.18 -23.05
N ASP A 170 6.01 -7.87 -22.33
CA ASP A 170 5.99 -6.93 -21.21
C ASP A 170 5.87 -5.47 -21.68
N VAL A 171 4.64 -5.03 -21.89
CA VAL A 171 4.34 -3.65 -22.32
C VAL A 171 4.25 -2.65 -21.17
N GLY A 172 4.35 -3.12 -19.93
CA GLY A 172 4.35 -2.28 -18.74
C GLY A 172 5.74 -1.85 -18.29
N TYR A 173 6.81 -2.41 -18.88
CA TYR A 173 8.19 -2.27 -18.40
C TYR A 173 8.59 -0.81 -18.17
N ASP A 174 8.51 0.04 -19.21
CA ASP A 174 8.94 1.44 -19.12
C ASP A 174 8.14 2.24 -18.09
N LEU A 175 6.83 2.00 -18.00
CA LEU A 175 5.99 2.64 -16.99
C LEU A 175 6.38 2.20 -15.57
N ARG A 176 6.62 0.91 -15.35
CA ARG A 176 7.09 0.40 -14.06
C ARG A 176 8.47 0.96 -13.70
N SER A 177 9.38 1.06 -14.65
CA SER A 177 10.71 1.66 -14.41
C SER A 177 10.60 3.13 -14.01
N ARG A 178 9.74 3.92 -14.67
CA ARG A 178 9.50 5.32 -14.25
C ARG A 178 8.82 5.42 -12.88
N MET A 179 7.93 4.49 -12.53
CA MET A 179 7.38 4.40 -11.17
C MET A 179 8.50 4.19 -10.14
N CYS A 180 9.42 3.26 -10.41
CA CYS A 180 10.53 2.98 -9.50
C CYS A 180 11.49 4.17 -9.38
N MET A 181 11.83 4.82 -10.50
CA MET A 181 12.68 6.03 -10.48
C MET A 181 12.03 7.16 -9.66
N MET A 182 10.73 7.38 -9.82
CA MET A 182 10.00 8.39 -9.03
C MET A 182 9.94 8.03 -7.53
N MET A 183 9.83 6.73 -7.19
CA MET A 183 9.91 6.29 -5.80
C MET A 183 11.28 6.59 -5.19
N GLU A 184 12.37 6.27 -5.90
CA GLU A 184 13.74 6.60 -5.48
C GLU A 184 13.94 8.10 -5.30
N ASP A 185 13.41 8.92 -6.22
CA ASP A 185 13.45 10.39 -6.11
C ASP A 185 12.75 10.89 -4.83
N TRP A 186 11.69 10.20 -4.39
CA TRP A 186 10.98 10.48 -3.13
C TRP A 186 11.62 9.79 -1.90
N GLY A 187 12.80 9.19 -2.04
CA GLY A 187 13.53 8.53 -0.96
C GLY A 187 13.05 7.11 -0.63
N ILE A 188 12.17 6.54 -1.45
CA ILE A 188 11.67 5.17 -1.30
C ILE A 188 12.55 4.23 -2.13
N ARG A 189 13.46 3.54 -1.44
CA ARG A 189 14.40 2.61 -2.06
C ARG A 189 13.67 1.40 -2.65
N VAL A 190 13.88 1.15 -3.93
CA VAL A 190 13.29 0.04 -4.68
C VAL A 190 14.29 -1.09 -4.77
N LYS A 191 13.85 -2.29 -4.39
CA LYS A 191 14.66 -3.51 -4.46
C LYS A 191 14.67 -4.08 -5.89
N TYR A 192 13.48 -4.26 -6.47
CA TYR A 192 13.28 -4.58 -7.90
C TYR A 192 11.82 -4.44 -8.31
N HIS A 193 11.54 -4.57 -9.62
CA HIS A 193 10.19 -4.64 -10.17
C HIS A 193 10.11 -5.70 -11.27
N HIS A 194 8.95 -6.31 -11.46
CA HIS A 194 8.71 -7.27 -12.54
C HIS A 194 7.24 -7.31 -12.96
N HIS A 195 6.98 -8.03 -14.06
CA HIS A 195 5.63 -8.47 -14.39
C HIS A 195 5.28 -9.68 -13.52
N GLU A 196 4.07 -9.72 -12.97
CA GLU A 196 3.62 -10.78 -12.07
C GLU A 196 2.91 -11.91 -12.85
N VAL A 197 2.51 -12.99 -12.17
CA VAL A 197 1.86 -14.20 -12.72
C VAL A 197 0.68 -13.86 -13.61
N GLY A 198 -0.19 -12.93 -13.19
CA GLY A 198 -1.42 -12.57 -13.89
C GLY A 198 -1.15 -11.97 -15.26
N GLY A 199 -1.43 -12.76 -16.30
CA GLY A 199 -1.13 -12.39 -17.69
C GLY A 199 -1.68 -11.03 -18.11
N PRO A 200 -2.94 -10.68 -17.78
CA PRO A 200 -3.54 -9.39 -18.11
C PRO A 200 -3.00 -8.21 -17.28
N GLY A 201 -1.70 -7.97 -17.29
CA GLY A 201 -1.08 -6.76 -16.77
C GLY A 201 -0.95 -6.66 -15.27
N GLN A 202 -0.74 -7.80 -14.60
CA GLN A 202 -0.31 -7.80 -13.21
C GLN A 202 1.17 -7.41 -13.13
N MET A 203 1.47 -6.57 -12.16
CA MET A 203 2.76 -5.94 -11.94
C MET A 203 3.13 -6.06 -10.47
N GLU A 204 4.42 -6.05 -10.18
CA GLU A 204 4.93 -5.98 -8.82
C GLU A 204 6.11 -5.02 -8.72
N ILE A 205 6.11 -4.24 -7.64
CA ILE A 205 7.25 -3.44 -7.20
C ILE A 205 7.55 -3.81 -5.76
N GLU A 206 8.78 -4.22 -5.50
CA GLU A 206 9.30 -4.50 -4.16
C GLU A 206 10.19 -3.35 -3.70
N VAL A 207 10.02 -2.94 -2.45
CA VAL A 207 10.84 -1.91 -1.81
C VAL A 207 11.79 -2.53 -0.79
N GLU A 208 12.86 -1.81 -0.49
CA GLU A 208 13.75 -2.16 0.62
C GLU A 208 13.02 -2.04 1.96
N LEU A 209 13.53 -2.77 2.95
CA LEU A 209 13.04 -2.74 4.33
C LEU A 209 13.19 -1.34 4.96
N ASP A 210 12.19 -0.92 5.73
CA ASP A 210 12.22 0.32 6.50
C ASP A 210 11.45 0.22 7.83
N ASP A 211 11.60 1.20 8.71
CA ASP A 211 10.85 1.29 9.97
C ASP A 211 9.34 1.37 9.70
N MET A 212 8.55 0.62 10.48
CA MET A 212 7.11 0.47 10.28
C MET A 212 6.34 1.80 10.13
N PRO A 213 6.56 2.84 10.97
CA PRO A 213 5.85 4.10 10.79
C PRO A 213 6.20 4.82 9.48
N ALA A 214 7.48 4.82 9.08
CA ALA A 214 7.92 5.39 7.81
C ALA A 214 7.37 4.60 6.62
N MET A 215 7.42 3.27 6.70
CA MET A 215 6.87 2.40 5.66
C MET A 215 5.34 2.53 5.53
N ALA A 216 4.61 2.91 6.59
CA ALA A 216 3.19 3.21 6.50
C ALA A 216 2.90 4.46 5.63
N ASP A 217 3.72 5.52 5.75
CA ASP A 217 3.64 6.69 4.87
C ASP A 217 4.10 6.33 3.45
N ASN A 218 5.23 5.62 3.31
CA ASN A 218 5.76 5.19 2.02
C ASN A 218 4.77 4.30 1.27
N THR A 219 4.03 3.43 1.95
CA THR A 219 2.96 2.62 1.35
C THR A 219 1.91 3.48 0.64
N MET A 220 1.55 4.62 1.23
CA MET A 220 0.58 5.52 0.64
C MET A 220 1.19 6.35 -0.51
N ILE A 221 2.44 6.78 -0.37
CA ILE A 221 3.23 7.45 -1.43
C ILE A 221 3.37 6.53 -2.65
N ILE A 222 3.76 5.27 -2.47
CA ILE A 222 3.92 4.27 -3.53
C ILE A 222 2.62 4.13 -4.33
N LYS A 223 1.49 3.95 -3.63
CA LYS A 223 0.17 3.84 -4.27
C LYS A 223 -0.20 5.11 -5.01
N TYR A 224 0.18 6.28 -4.51
CA TYR A 224 -0.03 7.56 -5.15
C TYR A 224 0.80 7.72 -6.42
N ILE A 225 2.10 7.42 -6.37
CA ILE A 225 3.01 7.45 -7.53
C ILE A 225 2.51 6.51 -8.63
N ILE A 226 2.23 5.25 -8.28
CA ILE A 226 1.76 4.23 -9.24
C ILE A 226 0.46 4.70 -9.93
N LYS A 227 -0.52 5.18 -9.15
CA LYS A 227 -1.81 5.61 -9.71
C LYS A 227 -1.68 6.83 -10.61
N ASN A 228 -0.89 7.83 -10.22
CA ASN A 228 -0.76 9.06 -11.02
C ASN A 228 0.06 8.85 -12.29
N LEU A 229 1.15 8.08 -12.24
CA LEU A 229 1.91 7.75 -13.45
C LEU A 229 1.09 6.90 -14.41
N ALA A 230 0.31 5.94 -13.91
CA ALA A 230 -0.63 5.20 -14.75
C ALA A 230 -1.67 6.13 -15.40
N ALA A 231 -2.24 7.06 -14.63
CA ALA A 231 -3.22 8.02 -15.14
C ALA A 231 -2.64 8.97 -16.21
N GLN A 232 -1.38 9.41 -16.05
CA GLN A 232 -0.68 10.22 -17.05
C GLN A 232 -0.48 9.49 -18.39
N GLU A 233 -0.42 8.16 -18.37
CA GLU A 233 -0.40 7.33 -19.60
C GLU A 233 -1.79 6.94 -20.12
N GLY A 234 -2.86 7.49 -19.54
CA GLY A 234 -4.24 7.11 -19.89
C GLY A 234 -4.61 5.69 -19.43
N LYS A 235 -3.89 5.13 -18.45
CA LYS A 235 -4.16 3.82 -17.85
C LYS A 235 -4.78 3.98 -16.46
N THR A 236 -5.26 2.87 -15.90
CA THR A 236 -5.79 2.77 -14.54
C THR A 236 -5.03 1.69 -13.79
N ALA A 237 -4.31 2.10 -12.73
CA ALA A 237 -3.71 1.16 -11.79
C ALA A 237 -4.71 0.79 -10.67
N THR A 238 -4.77 -0.50 -10.30
CA THR A 238 -5.60 -0.97 -9.20
C THR A 238 -4.85 -1.95 -8.30
N PHE A 239 -5.05 -1.78 -6.98
CA PHE A 239 -4.54 -2.67 -5.92
C PHE A 239 -5.66 -3.54 -5.34
N LEU A 240 -6.74 -3.74 -6.10
CA LEU A 240 -7.82 -4.63 -5.67
C LEU A 240 -7.27 -6.06 -5.52
N PRO A 241 -7.64 -6.80 -4.47
CA PRO A 241 -7.09 -8.15 -4.26
C PRO A 241 -7.38 -9.14 -5.39
N LYS A 242 -8.52 -9.02 -6.06
CA LYS A 242 -8.92 -9.90 -7.15
C LYS A 242 -9.71 -9.11 -8.20
N PRO A 243 -9.05 -8.44 -9.16
CA PRO A 243 -9.76 -7.68 -10.18
C PRO A 243 -10.26 -8.58 -11.32
N ILE A 244 -9.60 -9.70 -11.59
CA ILE A 244 -9.94 -10.65 -12.66
C ILE A 244 -10.27 -12.02 -12.06
N TYR A 245 -11.40 -12.58 -12.48
CA TYR A 245 -11.79 -13.95 -12.13
C TYR A 245 -10.85 -14.96 -12.79
N GLN A 246 -10.48 -16.00 -12.05
CA GLN A 246 -9.53 -17.04 -12.47
C GLN A 246 -8.10 -16.58 -12.76
N GLU A 247 -7.72 -15.31 -12.63
CA GLU A 247 -6.31 -14.89 -12.68
C GLU A 247 -5.65 -14.81 -11.31
N ALA A 248 -4.31 -14.68 -11.25
CA ALA A 248 -3.63 -14.32 -10.01
C ALA A 248 -4.16 -13.00 -9.45
N GLY A 249 -4.19 -12.86 -8.12
CA GLY A 249 -4.76 -11.68 -7.44
C GLY A 249 -3.69 -10.92 -6.68
N SER A 250 -3.82 -9.60 -6.61
CA SER A 250 -2.82 -8.75 -5.98
C SER A 250 -2.72 -8.93 -4.46
N GLY A 251 -1.57 -9.39 -4.00
CA GLY A 251 -1.15 -9.44 -2.61
C GLY A 251 -0.50 -8.16 -2.11
N MET A 252 -0.30 -8.13 -0.79
CA MET A 252 0.67 -7.25 -0.15
C MET A 252 1.43 -8.12 0.85
N HIS A 253 2.44 -8.84 0.38
CA HIS A 253 3.27 -9.67 1.26
C HIS A 253 4.09 -8.75 2.14
N VAL A 254 4.11 -8.99 3.45
CA VAL A 254 4.81 -8.12 4.40
C VAL A 254 5.90 -8.92 5.09
N HIS A 255 7.14 -8.66 4.71
CA HIS A 255 8.31 -9.13 5.44
C HIS A 255 8.43 -8.34 6.74
N MET A 256 8.72 -9.02 7.86
CA MET A 256 8.77 -8.41 9.18
C MET A 256 10.03 -8.84 9.92
N LEU A 257 10.70 -7.87 10.55
CA LEU A 257 11.91 -8.07 11.35
C LEU A 257 11.85 -7.20 12.61
N LEU A 258 12.16 -7.79 13.77
CA LEU A 258 12.36 -7.03 15.01
C LEU A 258 13.85 -6.82 15.25
N MET A 259 14.21 -5.58 15.60
CA MET A 259 15.59 -5.20 15.92
C MET A 259 15.68 -4.71 17.36
N LYS A 260 16.70 -5.14 18.09
CA LYS A 260 17.01 -4.68 19.45
C LYS A 260 18.51 -4.48 19.62
N ASP A 261 18.93 -3.33 20.15
CA ASP A 261 20.33 -2.98 20.37
C ASP A 261 21.19 -3.16 19.10
N GLY A 262 20.61 -2.87 17.94
CA GLY A 262 21.26 -3.02 16.63
C GLY A 262 21.33 -4.45 16.08
N GLN A 263 20.75 -5.45 16.76
CA GLN A 263 20.76 -6.86 16.35
C GLN A 263 19.37 -7.38 15.96
N PRO A 264 19.28 -8.26 14.95
CA PRO A 264 18.02 -8.91 14.57
C PRO A 264 17.60 -9.95 15.61
N LEU A 265 16.34 -9.91 16.03
CA LEU A 265 15.80 -10.83 17.04
C LEU A 265 15.32 -12.17 16.48
N PHE A 266 15.09 -12.26 15.17
CA PHE A 266 14.44 -13.43 14.56
C PHE A 266 15.41 -14.52 14.12
N TYR A 267 16.72 -14.27 14.11
CA TYR A 267 17.71 -15.26 13.68
C TYR A 267 18.22 -16.11 14.84
N ASP A 268 18.29 -17.41 14.63
CA ASP A 268 19.01 -18.37 15.48
C ASP A 268 19.51 -19.52 14.60
N GLU A 269 20.82 -19.70 14.51
CA GLU A 269 21.45 -20.73 13.66
C GLU A 269 20.99 -22.17 13.99
N ASN A 270 20.58 -22.41 15.24
CA ASN A 270 20.15 -23.73 15.72
C ASN A 270 18.62 -23.88 15.74
N GLY A 271 17.90 -22.78 15.43
CA GLY A 271 16.45 -22.74 15.38
C GLY A 271 15.88 -23.47 14.16
N TYR A 272 14.61 -23.89 14.24
CA TYR A 272 13.93 -24.45 13.08
C TYR A 272 13.89 -23.42 11.95
N SER A 273 14.42 -23.78 10.78
CA SER A 273 14.56 -22.86 9.64
C SER A 273 15.39 -21.59 9.93
N GLY A 274 16.34 -21.68 10.88
CA GLY A 274 17.18 -20.54 11.26
C GLY A 274 16.44 -19.48 12.08
N LEU A 275 15.28 -19.81 12.65
CA LEU A 275 14.42 -18.88 13.37
C LEU A 275 14.56 -19.03 14.90
N SER A 276 14.70 -17.90 15.58
CA SER A 276 14.75 -17.86 17.04
C SER A 276 13.41 -18.24 17.67
N GLN A 277 13.44 -18.58 18.96
CA GLN A 277 12.21 -18.81 19.73
C GLN A 277 11.28 -17.57 19.70
N THR A 278 11.85 -16.36 19.70
CA THR A 278 11.08 -15.12 19.57
C THR A 278 10.33 -15.06 18.24
N ALA A 279 10.96 -15.44 17.12
CA ALA A 279 10.28 -15.49 15.82
C ALA A 279 9.12 -16.49 15.83
N HIS A 280 9.31 -17.66 16.45
CA HIS A 280 8.25 -18.65 16.60
C HIS A 280 7.08 -18.16 17.44
N TYR A 281 7.33 -17.44 18.53
CA TYR A 281 6.26 -16.85 19.34
C TYR A 281 5.55 -15.71 18.62
N PHE A 282 6.29 -14.89 17.86
CA PHE A 282 5.72 -13.85 17.02
C PHE A 282 4.75 -14.44 15.98
N MET A 283 5.19 -15.44 15.22
CA MET A 283 4.34 -16.17 14.26
C MET A 283 3.17 -16.88 14.96
N GLY A 284 3.39 -17.47 16.13
CA GLY A 284 2.34 -18.08 16.94
C GLY A 284 1.24 -17.10 17.32
N GLY A 285 1.61 -15.86 17.66
CA GLY A 285 0.66 -14.76 17.90
C GLY A 285 -0.15 -14.40 16.65
N LEU A 286 0.51 -14.24 15.49
CA LEU A 286 -0.17 -13.98 14.22
C LEU A 286 -1.21 -15.07 13.90
N LEU A 287 -0.81 -16.34 13.98
CA LEU A 287 -1.70 -17.47 13.68
C LEU A 287 -2.83 -17.61 14.70
N ARG A 288 -2.56 -17.32 15.99
CA ARG A 288 -3.57 -17.33 17.05
C ARG A 288 -4.66 -16.28 16.79
N HIS A 289 -4.30 -15.13 16.23
CA HIS A 289 -5.19 -13.99 16.04
C HIS A 289 -5.65 -13.79 14.59
N ILE A 290 -5.32 -14.71 13.68
CA ILE A 290 -5.52 -14.54 12.23
C ILE A 290 -6.96 -14.17 11.85
N ALA A 291 -7.95 -14.79 12.49
CA ALA A 291 -9.37 -14.53 12.20
C ALA A 291 -9.76 -13.07 12.44
N SER A 292 -9.29 -12.46 13.54
CA SER A 292 -9.52 -11.04 13.82
C SER A 292 -8.57 -10.12 13.04
N LEU A 293 -7.33 -10.55 12.80
CA LEU A 293 -6.36 -9.77 12.02
C LEU A 293 -6.84 -9.55 10.58
N CYS A 294 -7.52 -10.53 9.98
CA CYS A 294 -8.12 -10.40 8.64
C CYS A 294 -9.06 -9.20 8.50
N ALA A 295 -9.66 -8.70 9.58
CA ALA A 295 -10.48 -7.48 9.53
C ALA A 295 -9.66 -6.23 9.15
N PHE A 296 -8.35 -6.24 9.42
CA PHE A 296 -7.43 -5.14 9.11
C PHE A 296 -6.50 -5.46 7.95
N THR A 297 -5.98 -6.68 7.87
CA THR A 297 -5.04 -7.09 6.81
C THR A 297 -5.76 -7.41 5.50
N ASN A 298 -7.04 -7.77 5.56
CA ASN A 298 -7.85 -8.14 4.40
C ASN A 298 -9.24 -7.47 4.44
N PRO A 299 -9.31 -6.12 4.57
CA PRO A 299 -10.50 -5.41 5.04
C PRO A 299 -11.62 -5.25 3.99
N SER A 300 -11.53 -5.91 2.84
CA SER A 300 -12.50 -5.78 1.75
C SER A 300 -13.20 -7.10 1.46
N THR A 301 -14.44 -7.04 0.99
CA THR A 301 -15.14 -8.23 0.47
C THR A 301 -14.40 -8.86 -0.72
N ASN A 302 -13.66 -8.05 -1.49
CA ASN A 302 -12.86 -8.51 -2.61
C ASN A 302 -11.61 -9.30 -2.17
N SER A 303 -11.11 -9.06 -0.95
CA SER A 303 -9.99 -9.82 -0.37
C SER A 303 -10.29 -11.31 -0.33
N PHE A 304 -11.52 -11.67 0.06
CA PHE A 304 -11.96 -13.06 0.14
C PHE A 304 -12.28 -13.70 -1.22
N LYS A 305 -12.18 -12.93 -2.31
CA LYS A 305 -12.17 -13.47 -3.68
C LYS A 305 -10.75 -13.88 -4.12
N ARG A 306 -9.72 -13.32 -3.48
CA ARG A 306 -8.31 -13.72 -3.64
C ARG A 306 -7.96 -14.96 -2.83
N LEU A 307 -8.41 -15.03 -1.58
CA LEU A 307 -8.12 -16.12 -0.63
C LEU A 307 -8.86 -17.42 -0.99
N VAL A 308 -8.53 -17.99 -2.15
CA VAL A 308 -9.05 -19.24 -2.68
C VAL A 308 -7.89 -20.07 -3.26
N PRO A 309 -7.96 -21.42 -3.24
CA PRO A 309 -6.85 -22.27 -3.68
C PRO A 309 -6.45 -22.03 -5.15
N GLY A 310 -5.16 -22.18 -5.45
CA GLY A 310 -4.63 -22.29 -6.83
C GLY A 310 -4.03 -21.02 -7.44
N TYR A 311 -3.78 -19.97 -6.64
CA TYR A 311 -3.29 -18.66 -7.12
C TYR A 311 -2.19 -18.05 -6.24
N GLU A 312 -1.37 -18.87 -5.57
CA GLU A 312 -0.33 -18.42 -4.62
C GLU A 312 -0.87 -17.48 -3.52
N ALA A 313 -2.16 -17.62 -3.19
CA ALA A 313 -2.83 -16.87 -2.14
C ALA A 313 -2.97 -17.78 -0.91
N PRO A 314 -2.59 -17.32 0.29
CA PRO A 314 -2.57 -18.17 1.48
C PRO A 314 -3.99 -18.56 1.89
N VAL A 315 -4.27 -19.87 1.83
CA VAL A 315 -5.55 -20.45 2.28
C VAL A 315 -5.40 -21.41 3.46
N THR A 316 -4.17 -21.71 3.84
CA THR A 316 -3.84 -22.58 4.97
C THR A 316 -3.34 -21.76 6.14
N ILE A 317 -3.84 -22.05 7.35
CA ILE A 317 -3.35 -21.43 8.58
C ILE A 317 -2.14 -22.24 9.06
N GLY A 318 -0.94 -21.78 8.71
CA GLY A 318 0.32 -22.39 9.11
C GLY A 318 1.51 -21.53 8.70
N TYR A 319 2.71 -21.96 9.06
CA TYR A 319 3.96 -21.38 8.59
C TYR A 319 4.86 -22.51 8.06
N ALA A 320 5.58 -22.24 6.99
CA ALA A 320 6.49 -23.19 6.36
C ALA A 320 7.59 -22.44 5.61
N THR A 321 8.74 -23.08 5.45
CA THR A 321 9.86 -22.54 4.66
C THR A 321 9.63 -22.86 3.19
N SER A 322 9.84 -21.86 2.32
CA SER A 322 9.74 -22.00 0.87
C SER A 322 8.39 -22.56 0.38
N ASN A 323 7.30 -22.25 1.08
CA ASN A 323 5.94 -22.60 0.68
C ASN A 323 5.13 -21.32 0.40
N ARG A 324 4.55 -21.23 -0.81
CA ARG A 324 3.75 -20.09 -1.29
C ARG A 324 2.24 -20.41 -1.42
N SER A 325 1.79 -21.50 -0.79
CA SER A 325 0.40 -21.99 -0.86
C SER A 325 -0.62 -21.22 -0.02
#